data_AF-A0A371MGF8-F1
#
_entry.id   AF-A0A371MGF8-F1
#
_cell.length_a   1.000
_cell.length_b   1.000
_cell.length_c   1.000
_cell.angle_alpha   90.00
_cell.angle_beta   90.00
_cell.angle_gamma   90.00
#
_symmetry.space_group_name_H-M   'P 1'
#
loop_
_entity.id
_entity.type
_entity.pdbx_description
1 polymer ?
#
loop_
_entity_poly.entity_id
_entity_poly.type
_entity_poly.pdbx_seq_one_letter_code
_entity_poly.pdbx_strand_id
1 'polypeptide(L)'
;MHASRIPTEQAQRAKKKANEQSTRPYRLISTLCPACNRPVTMCEPNPNEYVVDDSQGEFGNDRAAFEFSPATIMDANHSNPWDAVHVVPEKVEFDTEPDQLQVIAYKHDLSDEASQAFQDALDEIRKNERRAAENTGLGEFHD
;
A
#
# COMPACT_ATOMS: atom_id res chain seq x y z
N MET A 1 0.26 3.64 12.53
CA MET A 1 1.73 3.60 12.30
C MET A 1 1.99 3.90 10.82
N HIS A 2 2.56 5.05 10.46
CA HIS A 2 2.93 5.28 9.06
C HIS A 2 4.06 4.33 8.67
N ALA A 3 3.79 3.39 7.76
CA ALA A 3 4.80 2.48 7.25
C ALA A 3 5.87 3.30 6.50
N SER A 4 7.13 3.22 6.94
CA SER A 4 8.25 3.85 6.25
C SER A 4 8.28 3.45 4.77
N ARG A 5 8.47 4.45 3.90
CA ARG A 5 8.52 4.25 2.44
C ARG A 5 9.53 3.16 2.08
N ILE A 6 9.09 2.18 1.28
CA ILE A 6 9.96 1.12 0.79
C ILE A 6 10.87 1.71 -0.30
N PRO A 7 12.19 1.41 -0.32
CA PRO A 7 13.06 1.85 -1.41
C PRO A 7 12.51 1.44 -2.78
N THR A 8 12.47 2.37 -3.73
CA THR A 8 11.80 2.18 -5.03
C THR A 8 12.29 0.93 -5.75
N GLU A 9 13.60 0.69 -5.76
CA GLU A 9 14.18 -0.50 -6.42
C GLU A 9 13.69 -1.82 -5.78
N GLN A 10 13.71 -1.90 -4.44
CA GLN A 10 13.20 -3.07 -3.72
C GLN A 10 11.71 -3.29 -4.00
N ALA A 11 10.91 -2.22 -4.01
CA ALA A 11 9.48 -2.31 -4.28
C ALA A 11 9.19 -2.80 -5.71
N GLN A 12 9.93 -2.30 -6.72
CA GLN A 12 9.77 -2.76 -8.10
C GLN A 12 10.18 -4.23 -8.27
N ARG A 13 11.27 -4.66 -7.60
CA ARG A 13 11.70 -6.07 -7.57
C ARG A 13 10.66 -6.96 -6.89
N ALA A 14 10.09 -6.53 -5.76
CA ALA A 14 9.04 -7.25 -5.05
C ALA A 14 7.76 -7.38 -5.90
N LYS A 15 7.30 -6.28 -6.53
CA LYS A 15 6.18 -6.28 -7.48
C LYS A 15 6.39 -7.29 -8.61
N LYS A 16 7.56 -7.24 -9.26
CA LYS A 16 7.88 -8.15 -10.38
C LYS A 16 7.81 -9.61 -9.92
N LYS A 17 8.46 -9.93 -8.81
CA LYS A 17 8.49 -11.29 -8.26
C LYS A 17 7.11 -11.80 -7.84
N ALA A 18 6.32 -10.97 -7.16
CA ALA A 18 4.96 -11.32 -6.76
C ALA A 18 4.05 -11.57 -7.97
N ASN A 19 4.19 -10.77 -9.03
CA ASN A 19 3.43 -10.97 -10.27
C ASN A 19 3.88 -12.23 -11.04
N GLU A 20 5.18 -12.56 -11.05
CA GLU A 20 5.71 -13.80 -11.66
C GLU A 20 5.20 -15.07 -10.95
N GLN A 21 4.95 -14.98 -9.64
CA GLN A 21 4.42 -16.08 -8.83
C GLN A 21 2.90 -16.18 -8.87
N SER A 22 2.21 -15.18 -9.43
CA SER A 22 0.76 -15.16 -9.50
C SER A 22 0.26 -16.17 -10.54
N THR A 23 -0.58 -17.10 -10.10
CA THR A 23 -1.27 -18.06 -10.98
C THR A 23 -2.58 -17.51 -11.54
N ARG A 24 -2.96 -16.28 -11.16
CA ARG A 24 -4.24 -15.66 -11.54
C ARG A 24 -4.05 -14.64 -12.67
N PRO A 25 -4.75 -14.78 -13.81
CA PRO A 25 -4.53 -13.92 -14.98
C PRO A 25 -4.93 -12.44 -14.79
N TYR A 26 -5.78 -12.13 -13.79
CA TYR A 26 -6.35 -10.79 -13.60
C TYR A 26 -6.03 -10.15 -12.25
N ARG A 27 -5.28 -10.83 -11.37
CA ARG A 27 -4.88 -10.28 -10.05
C ARG A 27 -3.39 -10.01 -10.03
N LEU A 28 -2.98 -9.07 -10.88
CA LEU A 28 -1.61 -8.55 -10.89
C LEU A 28 -1.56 -7.24 -10.14
N ILE A 29 -0.46 -7.01 -9.43
CA ILE A 29 -0.13 -5.71 -8.86
C ILE A 29 0.20 -4.79 -10.04
N SER A 30 -0.71 -3.88 -10.37
CA SER A 30 -0.57 -2.93 -11.48
C SER A 30 0.19 -1.68 -11.04
N THR A 31 -0.24 -1.07 -9.94
CA THR A 31 0.22 0.24 -9.48
C THR A 31 0.81 0.15 -8.07
N LEU A 32 1.90 0.89 -7.84
CA LEU A 32 2.47 1.10 -6.51
C LEU A 32 2.21 2.55 -6.11
N CYS A 33 1.81 2.77 -4.85
CA CYS A 33 1.57 4.12 -4.35
C CYS A 33 2.86 4.94 -4.37
N PRO A 34 2.87 6.15 -4.94
CA PRO A 34 4.07 6.98 -5.01
C PRO A 34 4.65 7.37 -3.65
N ALA A 35 3.81 7.47 -2.61
CA ALA A 35 4.21 7.87 -1.27
C ALA A 35 4.99 6.79 -0.54
N CYS A 36 4.55 5.53 -0.60
CA CYS A 36 5.07 4.44 0.23
C CYS A 36 5.63 3.24 -0.56
N ASN A 37 5.41 3.20 -1.87
CA ASN A 37 5.75 2.11 -2.78
C ASN A 37 5.07 0.75 -2.48
N ARG A 38 3.90 0.75 -1.82
CA ARG A 38 3.07 -0.46 -1.62
C ARG A 38 2.05 -0.64 -2.75
N PRO A 39 1.57 -1.87 -2.99
CA PRO A 39 0.47 -2.16 -3.93
C PRO A 39 -0.76 -1.30 -3.68
N VAL A 40 -1.37 -0.81 -4.74
CA VAL A 40 -2.64 -0.06 -4.71
C VAL A 40 -3.78 -1.00 -5.05
N THR A 41 -4.85 -0.96 -4.27
CA THR A 41 -6.06 -1.73 -4.54
C THR A 41 -6.89 -1.06 -5.63
N MET A 42 -7.40 -1.83 -6.59
CA MET A 42 -8.24 -1.33 -7.68
C MET A 42 -9.68 -1.10 -7.21
N CYS A 43 -9.89 -0.14 -6.32
CA CYS A 43 -11.20 0.41 -5.96
C CYS A 43 -11.01 1.88 -5.61
N GLU A 44 -12.04 2.71 -5.81
CA GLU A 44 -12.03 4.06 -5.29
C GLU A 44 -11.77 4.03 -3.78
N PRO A 45 -10.91 4.92 -3.24
CA PRO A 45 -10.68 4.99 -1.81
C PRO A 45 -11.96 5.34 -1.08
N ASN A 46 -12.67 4.33 -0.60
CA ASN A 46 -13.82 4.50 0.28
C ASN A 46 -13.38 4.24 1.73
N PRO A 47 -13.19 5.30 2.53
CA PRO A 47 -12.82 5.17 3.95
C PRO A 47 -13.92 4.49 4.77
N ASN A 48 -15.17 4.48 4.31
CA ASN A 48 -16.28 3.88 5.07
C ASN A 48 -16.23 2.34 5.07
N GLU A 49 -15.41 1.72 4.20
CA GLU A 49 -15.27 0.25 4.13
C GLU A 49 -14.59 -0.36 5.37
N TYR A 50 -13.96 0.44 6.23
CA TYR A 50 -13.28 -0.08 7.43
C TYR A 50 -13.97 0.31 8.75
N VAL A 51 -15.15 0.93 8.67
CA VAL A 51 -15.97 1.23 9.84
C VAL A 51 -17.08 0.19 9.94
N VAL A 52 -16.91 -0.74 10.88
CA VAL A 52 -17.91 -1.76 11.20
C VAL A 52 -18.92 -1.16 12.17
N ASP A 53 -20.18 -1.07 11.76
CA ASP A 53 -21.29 -0.85 12.69
C ASP A 53 -21.89 -2.22 13.07
N ASP A 54 -21.50 -2.71 14.24
CA ASP A 54 -22.00 -3.98 14.80
C ASP A 54 -23.53 -4.02 14.98
N SER A 55 -24.21 -2.86 14.95
CA SER A 55 -25.67 -2.75 15.08
C SER A 55 -26.43 -2.84 13.76
N GLN A 56 -25.78 -2.57 12.62
CA GLN A 56 -26.41 -2.52 11.30
C GLN A 56 -26.03 -3.70 10.39
N GLY A 57 -25.00 -4.48 10.73
CA GLY A 57 -24.60 -5.67 9.96
C GLY A 57 -24.07 -5.38 8.55
N GLU A 58 -23.85 -4.09 8.23
CA GLU A 58 -23.30 -3.59 6.97
C GLU A 58 -22.22 -2.54 7.26
N PHE A 59 -21.31 -2.32 6.30
CA PHE A 59 -20.28 -1.29 6.37
C PHE A 59 -20.93 0.10 6.54
N GLY A 60 -20.61 0.80 7.63
CA GLY A 60 -21.37 1.95 8.12
C GLY A 60 -21.20 3.25 7.30
N ASN A 61 -22.26 4.06 7.23
CA ASN A 61 -22.36 5.35 6.52
C ASN A 61 -21.55 6.50 7.16
N ASP A 62 -20.29 6.28 7.49
CA ASP A 62 -19.50 7.17 8.36
C ASP A 62 -18.77 8.32 7.67
N ARG A 63 -19.01 8.53 6.37
CA ARG A 63 -18.58 9.78 5.70
C ARG A 63 -19.20 10.99 6.39
N ALA A 64 -20.48 10.87 6.78
CA ALA A 64 -21.15 11.90 7.57
C ALA A 64 -20.48 12.05 8.95
N ALA A 65 -20.22 10.95 9.67
CA ALA A 65 -19.62 10.99 11.00
C ALA A 65 -18.22 11.65 11.01
N PHE A 66 -17.38 11.41 10.00
CA PHE A 66 -16.07 12.08 9.87
C PHE A 66 -16.20 13.56 9.49
N GLU A 67 -17.15 13.92 8.62
CA GLU A 67 -17.46 15.33 8.32
C GLU A 67 -17.96 16.09 9.57
N PHE A 68 -18.63 15.41 10.51
CA PHE A 68 -19.18 16.02 11.73
C PHE A 68 -18.26 15.97 12.95
N SER A 69 -17.42 14.94 13.12
CA SER A 69 -16.56 14.81 14.31
C SER A 69 -15.25 14.05 14.04
N PRO A 70 -14.27 14.67 13.36
CA PRO A 70 -12.98 14.06 13.08
C PRO A 70 -12.18 13.75 14.36
N ALA A 71 -12.39 14.49 15.45
CA ALA A 71 -11.71 14.25 16.73
C ALA A 71 -12.10 12.90 17.35
N THR A 72 -13.38 12.52 17.29
CA THR A 72 -13.86 11.24 17.84
C THR A 72 -13.28 10.04 17.11
N ILE A 73 -13.09 10.14 15.78
CA ILE A 73 -12.49 9.08 14.97
C ILE A 73 -10.96 9.01 15.19
N MET A 74 -10.30 10.15 15.40
CA MET A 74 -8.86 10.18 15.75
C MET A 74 -8.58 9.58 17.13
N ASP A 75 -9.50 9.77 18.09
CA ASP A 75 -9.38 9.26 19.46
C ASP A 75 -9.91 7.83 19.63
N ALA A 76 -10.58 7.28 18.60
CA ALA A 76 -11.14 5.95 18.67
C ALA A 76 -10.05 4.87 18.53
N ASN A 77 -10.16 3.82 19.36
CA ASN A 77 -9.20 2.73 19.40
C ASN A 77 -9.47 1.64 18.34
N HIS A 78 -9.95 2.05 17.16
CA HIS A 78 -10.10 1.20 15.99
C HIS A 78 -9.09 1.62 14.92
N SER A 79 -8.73 0.72 14.02
CA SER A 79 -7.88 1.06 12.88
C SER A 79 -8.54 2.21 12.10
N ASN A 80 -7.88 3.37 12.03
CA ASN A 80 -8.43 4.48 11.27
C ASN A 80 -8.46 4.08 9.78
N PRO A 81 -9.63 4.06 9.12
CA PRO A 81 -9.73 3.75 7.68
C PRO A 81 -8.77 4.57 6.82
N TRP A 82 -8.51 5.80 7.23
CA TRP A 82 -7.64 6.72 6.51
C TRP A 82 -6.16 6.36 6.60
N ASP A 83 -5.73 5.54 7.57
CA ASP A 83 -4.35 5.03 7.64
C ASP A 83 -4.03 4.12 6.44
N ALA A 84 -5.05 3.55 5.79
CA ALA A 84 -4.92 2.75 4.58
C ALA A 84 -4.85 3.61 3.30
N VAL A 85 -5.03 4.93 3.39
CA VAL A 85 -5.12 5.83 2.24
C VAL A 85 -4.00 6.87 2.26
N HIS A 86 -3.21 6.91 1.19
CA HIS A 86 -2.25 7.99 0.95
C HIS A 86 -2.80 8.99 -0.05
N VAL A 87 -2.76 10.26 0.31
CA VAL A 87 -3.19 11.36 -0.56
C VAL A 87 -1.95 12.07 -1.10
N VAL A 88 -1.80 12.11 -2.43
CA VAL A 88 -0.60 12.60 -3.11
C VAL A 88 -0.97 13.65 -4.17
N PRO A 89 -0.31 14.81 -4.20
CA PRO A 89 -0.49 15.77 -5.29
C PRO A 89 0.26 15.31 -6.54
N GLU A 90 -0.44 15.23 -7.67
CA GLU A 90 0.11 14.81 -8.95
C GLU A 90 -0.27 15.76 -10.08
N LYS A 91 0.64 15.93 -11.03
CA LYS A 91 0.33 16.66 -12.26
C LYS A 91 -0.37 15.70 -13.21
N VAL A 92 -1.57 16.07 -13.63
CA VAL A 92 -2.34 15.33 -14.62
C VAL A 92 -2.29 16.11 -15.93
N GLU A 93 -1.77 15.46 -16.95
CA GLU A 93 -1.72 15.99 -18.31
C GLU A 93 -3.11 15.83 -18.95
N PHE A 94 -3.60 16.89 -19.59
CA PHE A 94 -4.85 16.89 -20.33
C PHE A 94 -4.58 17.19 -21.80
N ASP A 95 -5.22 16.46 -22.70
CA ASP A 95 -5.00 16.63 -24.15
C ASP A 95 -5.40 18.03 -24.66
N THR A 96 -6.36 18.67 -23.99
CA THR A 96 -6.99 19.93 -24.42
C THR A 96 -6.84 21.09 -23.43
N GLU A 97 -6.29 20.83 -22.25
CA GLU A 97 -6.16 21.81 -21.17
C GLU A 97 -4.72 21.83 -20.61
N PRO A 98 -4.26 22.95 -20.04
CA PRO A 98 -2.97 22.98 -19.35
C PRO A 98 -2.94 21.96 -18.21
N ASP A 99 -1.76 21.38 -17.95
CA ASP A 99 -1.55 20.46 -16.83
C ASP A 99 -2.11 21.01 -15.53
N GLN A 100 -2.89 20.19 -14.83
CA GLN A 100 -3.48 20.57 -13.56
C GLN A 100 -2.85 19.75 -12.43
N LEU A 101 -2.62 20.40 -11.29
CA LEU A 101 -2.26 19.70 -10.07
C LEU A 101 -3.55 19.13 -9.45
N GLN A 102 -3.65 17.81 -9.40
CA GLN A 102 -4.75 17.11 -8.76
C GLN A 102 -4.28 16.38 -7.52
N VAL A 103 -5.20 16.16 -6.60
CA VAL A 103 -4.95 15.40 -5.38
C VAL A 103 -5.51 14.00 -5.59
N ILE A 104 -4.63 13.01 -5.71
CA ILE A 104 -4.99 11.61 -5.97
C ILE A 104 -4.86 10.82 -4.67
N ALA A 105 -5.88 10.01 -4.38
CA ALA A 105 -5.89 9.12 -3.22
C ALA A 105 -5.55 7.69 -3.64
N TYR A 106 -4.62 7.06 -2.92
CA TYR A 106 -4.13 5.71 -3.13
C TYR A 106 -4.48 4.84 -1.92
N LYS A 107 -5.30 3.82 -2.13
CA LYS A 107 -5.73 2.89 -1.09
C LYS A 107 -4.88 1.63 -1.04
N HIS A 108 -4.64 1.15 0.17
CA HIS A 108 -3.90 -0.06 0.48
C HIS A 108 -4.75 -1.04 1.27
N ASP A 109 -5.20 -2.10 0.63
CA ASP A 109 -5.73 -3.26 1.37
C ASP A 109 -4.58 -4.22 1.69
N LEU A 110 -4.12 -4.21 2.94
CA LEU A 110 -3.06 -5.11 3.40
C LEU A 110 -3.53 -6.55 3.60
N SER A 111 -4.85 -6.79 3.59
CA SER A 111 -5.44 -8.13 3.68
C SER A 111 -5.61 -8.80 2.32
N ASP A 112 -5.49 -8.05 1.22
CA ASP A 112 -5.58 -8.59 -0.13
C ASP A 112 -4.42 -9.55 -0.43
N GLU A 113 -4.72 -10.61 -1.17
CA GLU A 113 -3.75 -11.63 -1.55
C GLU A 113 -2.56 -11.04 -2.32
N ALA A 114 -2.81 -10.03 -3.18
CA ALA A 114 -1.74 -9.39 -3.94
C ALA A 114 -0.81 -8.57 -3.02
N SER A 115 -1.38 -7.91 -2.01
CA SER A 115 -0.60 -7.20 -0.99
C SER A 115 0.24 -8.14 -0.14
N GLN A 116 -0.31 -9.31 0.23
CA GLN A 116 0.45 -10.33 0.96
C GLN A 116 1.58 -10.91 0.11
N ALA A 117 1.31 -11.29 -1.15
CA ALA A 117 2.34 -11.80 -2.05
C ALA A 117 3.49 -10.80 -2.29
N PHE A 118 3.15 -9.50 -2.38
CA PHE A 118 4.16 -8.44 -2.42
C PHE A 118 5.02 -8.39 -1.16
N GLN A 119 4.38 -8.47 0.02
CA GLN A 119 5.08 -8.41 1.30
C GLN A 119 6.03 -9.61 1.46
N ASP A 120 5.59 -10.81 1.11
CA ASP A 120 6.41 -12.03 1.12
C ASP A 120 7.63 -11.90 0.20
N ALA A 121 7.43 -11.39 -1.02
CA ALA A 121 8.50 -11.15 -1.98
C ALA A 121 9.52 -10.11 -1.46
N LEU A 122 9.03 -9.04 -0.85
CA LEU A 122 9.87 -7.99 -0.26
C LEU A 122 10.70 -8.52 0.90
N ASP A 123 10.11 -9.34 1.77
CA ASP A 123 10.80 -9.91 2.93
C ASP A 123 11.87 -10.92 2.50
N GLU A 124 11.62 -11.69 1.44
CA GLU A 124 12.64 -12.56 0.87
C GLU A 124 13.82 -11.77 0.29
N ILE A 125 13.54 -10.67 -0.44
CA ILE A 125 14.57 -9.78 -0.98
C ILE A 125 15.43 -9.22 0.16
N ARG A 126 14.81 -8.67 1.21
CA ARG A 126 15.51 -8.11 2.37
C ARG A 126 16.33 -9.16 3.10
N LYS A 127 15.79 -10.37 3.26
CA LYS A 127 16.50 -11.49 3.88
C LYS A 127 17.75 -11.89 3.08
N ASN A 128 17.64 -11.92 1.75
CA ASN A 128 18.76 -12.24 0.86
C ASN A 128 19.82 -11.14 0.85
N GLU A 129 19.42 -9.87 0.82
CA GLU A 129 20.34 -8.72 0.91
C GLU A 129 21.08 -8.70 2.25
N ARG A 130 20.37 -8.96 3.36
CA ARG A 130 21.00 -9.10 4.68
C ARG A 130 22.03 -10.22 4.69
N ARG A 131 21.68 -11.42 4.18
CA ARG A 131 22.61 -12.56 4.09
C ARG A 131 23.82 -12.26 3.22
N ALA A 132 23.63 -11.56 2.09
CA ALA A 132 24.74 -11.17 1.23
C ALA A 132 25.70 -10.21 1.96
N ALA A 133 25.17 -9.22 2.69
CA ALA A 133 25.97 -8.31 3.50
C ALA A 133 26.73 -9.05 4.62
N GLU A 134 26.07 -9.99 5.31
CA GLU A 134 26.69 -10.84 6.35
C GLU A 134 27.81 -11.71 5.77
N ASN A 135 27.63 -12.25 4.55
CA ASN A 135 28.63 -13.10 3.88
C ASN A 135 29.81 -12.31 3.28
N THR A 136 29.67 -11.00 3.06
CA THR A 136 30.75 -10.17 2.52
C THR A 136 31.92 -10.04 3.52
N GLY A 137 31.67 -10.31 4.81
CA GLY A 137 32.67 -10.28 5.87
C GLY A 137 33.35 -11.62 6.20
N LEU A 138 33.02 -12.73 5.52
CA LEU A 138 33.51 -14.07 5.88
C LEU A 138 34.84 -14.49 5.23
N GLY A 139 35.47 -13.63 4.41
CA GLY A 139 36.79 -13.88 3.83
C GLY A 139 36.83 -15.01 2.79
N GLU A 140 37.89 -15.08 1.99
CA GLU A 140 38.19 -16.25 1.15
C GLU A 140 38.58 -17.41 2.07
N PHE A 141 37.83 -18.50 2.02
CA PHE A 141 38.29 -19.77 2.59
C PHE A 141 39.44 -20.26 1.71
N HIS A 142 40.66 -20.06 2.18
CA HIS A 142 41.83 -20.73 1.60
C HIS A 142 41.77 -22.21 1.97
N ASP A 143 41.66 -23.07 0.95
CA ASP A 143 41.86 -24.52 1.05
C ASP A 143 43.31 -24.88 1.43
#